data_AF-A0A971B2D9-F1
#
_entry.id   AF-A0A971B2D9-F1
#
_cell.length_a   1.000
_cell.length_b   1.000
_cell.length_c   1.000
_cell.angle_alpha   90.00
_cell.angle_beta   90.00
_cell.angle_gamma   90.00
#
_symmetry.space_group_name_H-M   'P 1'
#
loop_
_entity.id
_entity.type
_entity.pdbx_description
1 polymer ?
#
loop_
_entity_poly.entity_id
_entity_poly.type
_entity_poly.pdbx_seq_one_letter_code
_entity_poly.pdbx_strand_id
1 'polypeptide(L)'
;MLVIVSDLHLTDGTCGPTTSPGAFQIFAERLRELTEAASWRSNGRYQPVSHVDVLLLGDVLDPIRSAQWLARPTIRPWQNPHDAEFVDLVSKITADILVHNESGLTILRDLNSEHGLTIPTALRSGGINCEGQRQPVAVRLHYMVGNHDWFYHLPGTKYSALRKRIVERMGLANDANEPFPHDAGESDSLLSVMRRHKVTARHGDQFDPLNFGGDRDLSSLGDCIVIDLLNRFAVEVGRELSEDLSAATILGLREIDNVRPLLLVPVWIDGLLERTCDFPSLRKRVKSVWDHLVEEFLEIDFVRRYDTRNPFDLVDGLQNALRFSKRLSIGWASSIATWLNRIRGVESPSYFQHALAEQDFRSRRSRYIVYGHTHVAESLPLDASYASGCVLNQEYFNSGTWRRVYRQTCLAPDQHEFIPRNVMSYTVLFHGDERKGRPYETWTGSLGCRPADLSVHRIDPGTVQHAPHQPVAAPKLHRHAPHFTGPSVDSFGVQLEQLD
;
A
#
# COMPACT_ATOMS: atom_id res chain seq x y z
N MET A 1 17.03 -0.54 -16.22
CA MET A 1 16.34 -1.00 -14.98
C MET A 1 15.00 -0.29 -14.81
N LEU A 2 13.97 -1.01 -14.34
CA LEU A 2 12.65 -0.49 -13.98
C LEU A 2 12.39 -0.71 -12.49
N VAL A 3 11.88 0.30 -11.79
CA VAL A 3 11.46 0.26 -10.38
C VAL A 3 9.98 0.55 -10.30
N ILE A 4 9.22 -0.20 -9.51
CA ILE A 4 7.77 -0.02 -9.35
C ILE A 4 7.45 0.19 -7.87
N VAL A 5 6.74 1.27 -7.58
CA VAL A 5 6.28 1.70 -6.26
C VAL A 5 4.79 2.04 -6.35
N SER A 6 3.98 1.71 -5.36
CA SER A 6 2.55 2.01 -5.33
C SER A 6 2.12 2.47 -3.93
N ASP A 7 0.90 3.01 -3.82
CA ASP A 7 0.22 3.24 -2.55
C ASP A 7 1.06 4.10 -1.58
N LEU A 8 1.51 5.27 -2.05
CA LEU A 8 2.18 6.25 -1.20
C LEU A 8 1.17 7.02 -0.33
N HIS A 9 -0.03 7.27 -0.86
CA HIS A 9 -1.11 8.02 -0.21
C HIS A 9 -0.67 9.36 0.41
N LEU A 10 -0.02 10.21 -0.37
CA LEU A 10 0.34 11.55 0.09
C LEU A 10 -0.92 12.40 0.27
N THR A 11 -1.17 12.85 1.50
CA THR A 11 -2.35 13.65 1.88
C THR A 11 -1.98 15.12 2.13
N ASP A 12 -2.98 15.98 2.30
CA ASP A 12 -2.80 17.37 2.73
C ASP A 12 -2.60 17.51 4.26
N GLY A 13 -2.54 16.38 4.98
CA GLY A 13 -2.36 16.32 6.43
C GLY A 13 -3.62 16.62 7.24
N THR A 14 -4.79 16.82 6.60
CA THR A 14 -6.01 17.26 7.31
C THR A 14 -6.80 16.11 7.96
N CYS A 15 -6.79 14.90 7.38
CA CYS A 15 -7.48 13.72 7.93
C CYS A 15 -6.53 12.64 8.49
N GLY A 16 -5.22 12.89 8.54
CA GLY A 16 -4.25 11.92 9.03
C GLY A 16 -2.81 12.25 8.61
N PRO A 17 -1.81 11.57 9.19
CA PRO A 17 -0.42 11.77 8.82
C PRO A 17 -0.12 11.26 7.40
N THR A 18 0.80 11.94 6.72
CA THR A 18 1.36 11.53 5.42
C THR A 18 2.67 10.75 5.60
N THR A 19 3.17 10.16 4.52
CA THR A 19 4.48 9.50 4.49
C THR A 19 5.61 10.46 4.84
N SER A 20 6.48 10.05 5.76
CA SER A 20 7.64 10.85 6.17
C SER A 20 8.60 11.09 4.99
N PRO A 21 9.17 12.31 4.87
CA PRO A 21 10.25 12.60 3.91
C PRO A 21 11.44 11.64 4.01
N GLY A 22 11.70 11.07 5.20
CA GLY A 22 12.76 10.09 5.41
C GLY A 22 12.60 8.81 4.57
N ALA A 23 11.36 8.41 4.22
CA ALA A 23 11.13 7.27 3.34
C ALA A 23 11.68 7.55 1.92
N PHE A 24 11.50 8.77 1.42
CA PHE A 24 12.03 9.20 0.12
C PHE A 24 13.57 9.30 0.14
N GLN A 25 14.16 9.73 1.26
CA GLN A 25 15.62 9.74 1.44
C GLN A 25 16.19 8.31 1.37
N ILE A 26 15.61 7.39 2.14
CA ILE A 26 15.99 5.97 2.13
C ILE A 26 15.83 5.40 0.72
N PHE A 27 14.75 5.74 0.01
CA PHE A 27 14.55 5.29 -1.37
C PHE A 27 15.64 5.81 -2.30
N ALA A 28 15.94 7.10 -2.27
CA ALA A 28 16.95 7.71 -3.13
C ALA A 28 18.36 7.12 -2.87
N GLU A 29 18.71 6.88 -1.60
CA GLU A 29 19.96 6.22 -1.22
C GLU A 29 20.03 4.80 -1.77
N ARG A 30 18.98 3.99 -1.54
CA ARG A 30 18.93 2.61 -2.04
C ARG A 30 18.89 2.54 -3.55
N LEU A 31 18.20 3.46 -4.22
CA LEU A 31 18.15 3.53 -5.67
C LEU A 31 19.56 3.75 -6.25
N ARG A 32 20.40 4.57 -5.60
CA ARG A 32 21.80 4.78 -5.99
C ARG A 32 22.62 3.49 -5.90
N GLU A 33 22.53 2.80 -4.77
CA GLU A 33 23.20 1.50 -4.57
C GLU A 33 22.73 0.46 -5.59
N LEU A 34 21.42 0.38 -5.83
CA LEU A 34 20.80 -0.54 -6.80
C LEU A 34 21.24 -0.24 -8.23
N THR A 35 21.34 1.03 -8.59
CA THR A 35 21.76 1.47 -9.93
C THR A 35 23.23 1.10 -10.20
N GLU A 36 24.10 1.29 -9.21
CA GLU A 36 25.49 0.85 -9.28
C GLU A 36 25.59 -0.68 -9.36
N ALA A 37 24.81 -1.39 -8.53
CA ALA A 37 24.73 -2.85 -8.55
C ALA A 37 24.20 -3.41 -9.88
N ALA A 38 23.20 -2.76 -10.48
CA ALA A 38 22.62 -3.12 -11.77
C ALA A 38 23.60 -2.93 -12.93
N SER A 39 24.62 -2.10 -12.74
CA SER A 39 25.66 -1.83 -13.72
C SER A 39 26.68 -2.97 -13.87
N TRP A 40 26.67 -3.97 -12.99
CA TRP A 40 27.46 -5.18 -13.19
C TRP A 40 26.77 -6.14 -14.14
N ARG A 41 27.51 -6.64 -15.14
CA ARG A 41 27.06 -7.58 -16.17
C ARG A 41 27.38 -9.02 -15.77
N SER A 42 26.76 -9.98 -16.46
CA SER A 42 26.92 -11.42 -16.19
C SER A 42 28.36 -11.91 -16.36
N ASN A 43 29.12 -11.29 -17.26
CA ASN A 43 30.54 -11.56 -17.50
C ASN A 43 31.49 -10.87 -16.50
N GLY A 44 30.96 -10.25 -15.44
CA GLY A 44 31.75 -9.55 -14.43
C GLY A 44 32.27 -8.18 -14.85
N ARG A 45 31.92 -7.66 -16.04
CA ARG A 45 32.25 -6.29 -16.44
C ARG A 45 31.29 -5.29 -15.83
N TYR A 46 31.83 -4.14 -15.42
CA TYR A 46 31.06 -2.98 -15.02
C TYR A 46 30.69 -2.16 -16.27
N GLN A 47 29.41 -2.16 -16.59
CA GLN A 47 28.80 -1.37 -17.64
C GLN A 47 27.64 -0.58 -17.03
N PRO A 48 27.83 0.73 -16.79
CA PRO A 48 26.80 1.61 -16.29
C PRO A 48 25.44 1.43 -16.97
N VAL A 49 24.37 1.40 -16.18
CA VAL A 49 23.01 1.46 -16.72
C VAL A 49 22.78 2.81 -17.39
N SER A 50 22.08 2.81 -18.53
CA SER A 50 21.84 4.03 -19.31
C SER A 50 20.80 4.95 -18.69
N HIS A 51 19.79 4.36 -18.03
CA HIS A 51 18.72 5.08 -17.36
C HIS A 51 17.99 4.15 -16.38
N VAL A 52 17.20 4.77 -15.51
CA VAL A 52 16.28 4.12 -14.58
C VAL A 52 14.88 4.65 -14.84
N ASP A 53 13.93 3.77 -15.09
CA ASP A 53 12.50 4.11 -15.09
C ASP A 53 11.94 3.79 -13.70
N VAL A 54 11.20 4.73 -13.10
CA VAL A 54 10.47 4.53 -11.85
C VAL A 54 8.99 4.72 -12.17
N LEU A 55 8.19 3.68 -11.96
CA LEU A 55 6.74 3.72 -12.10
C LEU A 55 6.09 3.89 -10.73
N LEU A 56 5.36 4.98 -10.57
CA LEU A 56 4.44 5.24 -9.47
C LEU A 56 3.07 4.67 -9.89
N LEU A 57 2.76 3.47 -9.40
CA LEU A 57 1.66 2.61 -9.82
C LEU A 57 0.43 2.82 -8.94
N GLY A 58 -0.25 3.95 -9.12
CA GLY A 58 -1.51 4.27 -8.45
C GLY A 58 -1.39 4.67 -6.98
N ASP A 59 -2.42 5.38 -6.54
CA ASP A 59 -2.63 5.81 -5.15
C ASP A 59 -1.42 6.54 -4.55
N VAL A 60 -0.85 7.44 -5.36
CA VAL A 60 0.35 8.19 -4.98
C VAL A 60 -0.01 9.44 -4.20
N LEU A 61 -0.89 10.27 -4.77
CA LEU A 61 -1.53 11.37 -4.06
C LEU A 61 -2.92 10.89 -3.61
N ASP A 62 -3.42 11.38 -2.50
CA ASP A 62 -4.71 10.92 -1.96
C ASP A 62 -5.65 12.10 -1.67
N PRO A 63 -6.22 12.70 -2.73
CA PRO A 63 -7.24 13.74 -2.58
C PRO A 63 -8.51 13.28 -1.87
N ILE A 64 -8.84 11.98 -1.90
CA ILE A 64 -10.01 11.42 -1.18
C ILE A 64 -9.89 11.65 0.33
N ARG A 65 -8.67 11.66 0.88
CA ARG A 65 -8.39 11.86 2.32
C ARG A 65 -8.24 13.31 2.76
N SER A 66 -8.90 14.24 2.07
CA SER A 66 -8.94 15.64 2.50
C SER A 66 -10.19 15.97 3.29
N ALA A 67 -10.03 16.68 4.41
CA ALA A 67 -11.14 17.24 5.19
C ALA A 67 -11.92 18.31 4.41
N GLN A 68 -11.38 18.81 3.29
CA GLN A 68 -12.03 19.83 2.47
C GLN A 68 -13.33 19.32 1.83
N TRP A 69 -13.47 18.01 1.61
CA TRP A 69 -14.74 17.40 1.19
C TRP A 69 -15.84 17.65 2.24
N LEU A 70 -15.52 17.46 3.51
CA LEU A 70 -16.45 17.67 4.61
C LEU A 70 -16.76 19.17 4.83
N ALA A 71 -15.79 20.04 4.58
CA ALA A 71 -15.98 21.50 4.63
C ALA A 71 -16.92 22.03 3.53
N ARG A 72 -17.13 21.26 2.45
CA ARG A 72 -18.02 21.61 1.33
C ARG A 72 -18.99 20.45 1.06
N PRO A 73 -20.01 20.24 1.90
CA PRO A 73 -20.87 19.06 1.86
C PRO A 73 -21.67 18.90 0.56
N THR A 74 -21.83 19.97 -0.23
CA THR A 74 -22.55 19.96 -1.50
C THR A 74 -21.73 19.39 -2.66
N ILE A 75 -20.42 19.24 -2.51
CA ILE A 75 -19.50 18.80 -3.56
C ILE A 75 -18.91 17.43 -3.15
N ARG A 76 -19.09 16.41 -3.99
CA ARG A 76 -18.63 15.05 -3.76
C ARG A 76 -18.04 14.38 -5.02
N PRO A 77 -17.08 13.44 -4.87
CA PRO A 77 -16.51 12.69 -5.99
C PRO A 77 -17.51 11.96 -6.88
N TRP A 78 -18.65 11.53 -6.33
CA TRP A 78 -19.71 10.83 -7.06
C TRP A 78 -20.76 11.73 -7.72
N GLN A 79 -20.49 13.04 -7.81
CA GLN A 79 -21.28 13.99 -8.59
C GLN A 79 -20.64 14.22 -9.97
N ASN A 80 -21.06 15.25 -10.70
CA ASN A 80 -20.53 15.55 -12.02
C ASN A 80 -19.06 16.05 -11.92
N PRO A 81 -18.07 15.30 -12.45
CA PRO A 81 -16.67 15.69 -12.37
C PRO A 81 -16.34 16.92 -13.25
N HIS A 82 -17.25 17.35 -14.12
CA HIS A 82 -17.03 18.50 -14.98
C HIS A 82 -17.54 19.83 -14.39
N ASP A 83 -18.19 19.80 -13.24
CA ASP A 83 -18.67 21.01 -12.58
C ASP A 83 -17.50 21.89 -12.13
N ALA A 84 -17.61 23.21 -12.34
CA ALA A 84 -16.50 24.12 -12.07
C ALA A 84 -16.05 24.09 -10.60
N GLU A 85 -17.00 24.08 -9.66
CA GLU A 85 -16.70 24.04 -8.23
C GLU A 85 -16.02 22.73 -7.81
N PHE A 86 -16.35 21.62 -8.46
CA PHE A 86 -15.72 20.33 -8.24
C PHE A 86 -14.24 20.36 -8.66
N VAL A 87 -13.97 20.81 -9.89
CA VAL A 87 -12.61 20.91 -10.42
C VAL A 87 -11.76 21.86 -9.58
N ASP A 88 -12.34 22.97 -9.13
CA ASP A 88 -11.66 23.94 -8.27
C ASP A 88 -11.33 23.34 -6.90
N LEU A 89 -12.22 22.53 -6.32
CA LEU A 89 -11.98 21.82 -5.07
C LEU A 89 -10.87 20.77 -5.21
N VAL A 90 -10.93 19.92 -6.24
CA VAL A 90 -9.86 18.93 -6.51
C VAL A 90 -8.52 19.61 -6.76
N SER A 91 -8.52 20.74 -7.47
CA SER A 91 -7.32 21.55 -7.70
C SER A 91 -6.75 22.15 -6.41
N LYS A 92 -7.61 22.57 -5.48
CA LYS A 92 -7.21 23.09 -4.17
C LYS A 92 -6.63 21.97 -3.30
N ILE A 93 -7.32 20.84 -3.18
CA ILE A 93 -6.86 19.68 -2.42
C ILE A 93 -5.50 19.21 -2.94
N THR A 94 -5.37 19.04 -4.26
CA THR A 94 -4.10 18.63 -4.88
C THR A 94 -3.00 19.65 -4.60
N ALA A 95 -3.29 20.95 -4.67
CA ALA A 95 -2.33 21.99 -4.32
C ALA A 95 -1.82 21.84 -2.88
N ASP A 96 -2.72 21.60 -1.94
CA ASP A 96 -2.39 21.47 -0.53
C ASP A 96 -1.59 20.20 -0.26
N ILE A 97 -1.91 19.08 -0.92
CA ILE A 97 -1.09 17.86 -0.90
C ILE A 97 0.33 18.17 -1.37
N LEU A 98 0.48 18.82 -2.53
CA LEU A 98 1.81 19.13 -3.09
C LEU A 98 2.62 20.08 -2.20
N VAL A 99 1.96 21.03 -1.51
CA VAL A 99 2.61 21.93 -0.55
C VAL A 99 3.02 21.19 0.72
N HIS A 100 2.11 20.40 1.30
CA HIS A 100 2.34 19.67 2.53
C HIS A 100 3.51 18.67 2.40
N ASN A 101 3.65 18.05 1.22
CA ASN A 101 4.65 17.02 0.96
C ASN A 101 5.91 17.52 0.24
N GLU A 102 6.12 18.83 0.11
CA GLU A 102 7.18 19.41 -0.74
C GLU A 102 8.59 18.88 -0.43
N SER A 103 8.88 18.59 0.83
CA SER A 103 10.18 18.03 1.24
C SER A 103 10.44 16.64 0.66
N GLY A 104 9.44 15.75 0.66
CA GLY A 104 9.52 14.43 0.03
C GLY A 104 9.51 14.53 -1.50
N LEU A 105 8.64 15.40 -2.05
CA LEU A 105 8.53 15.59 -3.50
C LEU A 105 9.79 16.21 -4.11
N THR A 106 10.49 17.08 -3.39
CA THR A 106 11.78 17.63 -3.82
C THR A 106 12.80 16.51 -4.01
N ILE A 107 12.86 15.53 -3.11
CA ILE A 107 13.77 14.39 -3.25
C ILE A 107 13.45 13.59 -4.52
N LEU A 108 12.16 13.32 -4.80
CA LEU A 108 11.76 12.64 -6.03
C LEU A 108 12.14 13.45 -7.27
N ARG A 109 11.79 14.74 -7.30
CA ARG A 109 12.09 15.65 -8.41
C ARG A 109 13.59 15.74 -8.66
N ASP A 110 14.40 15.78 -7.60
CA ASP A 110 15.85 15.87 -7.68
C ASP A 110 16.47 14.61 -8.28
N LEU A 111 15.85 13.42 -8.18
CA LEU A 111 16.33 12.19 -8.85
C LEU A 111 16.42 12.36 -10.37
N ASN A 112 15.53 13.15 -10.98
CA ASN A 112 15.50 13.44 -12.40
C ASN A 112 16.47 14.59 -12.80
N SER A 113 17.15 15.23 -11.84
CA SER A 113 18.14 16.27 -12.15
C SER A 113 19.47 15.68 -12.64
N GLU A 114 20.29 16.49 -13.32
CA GLU A 114 21.63 16.09 -13.80
C GLU A 114 22.57 15.58 -12.70
N HIS A 115 22.27 15.83 -11.42
CA HIS A 115 23.09 15.40 -10.28
C HIS A 115 22.35 14.52 -9.27
N GLY A 116 21.09 14.17 -9.53
CA GLY A 116 20.25 13.39 -8.62
C GLY A 116 20.76 11.97 -8.39
N LEU A 117 21.00 11.27 -9.49
CA LEU A 117 21.49 9.90 -9.51
C LEU A 117 22.82 9.83 -10.26
N THR A 118 23.91 9.60 -9.54
CA THR A 118 25.24 9.43 -10.13
C THR A 118 25.88 8.12 -9.70
N ILE A 119 26.57 7.47 -10.63
CA ILE A 119 27.29 6.21 -10.42
C ILE A 119 28.74 6.33 -10.89
N PRO A 120 29.66 5.49 -10.42
CA PRO A 120 31.02 5.46 -10.92
C PRO A 120 31.06 5.19 -12.42
N THR A 121 32.09 5.72 -13.10
CA THR A 121 32.35 5.43 -14.51
C THR A 121 32.99 4.06 -14.70
N ALA A 122 32.92 3.51 -15.91
CA ALA A 122 33.61 2.27 -16.25
C ALA A 122 35.07 2.54 -16.67
N LEU A 123 35.99 1.69 -16.18
CA LEU A 123 37.36 1.64 -16.69
C LEU A 123 37.39 0.92 -18.03
N ARG A 124 38.41 1.22 -18.86
CA ARG A 124 38.64 0.49 -20.13
C ARG A 124 38.84 -1.01 -19.92
N SER A 125 39.36 -1.42 -18.77
CA SER A 125 39.52 -2.81 -18.35
C SER A 125 38.19 -3.53 -18.04
N GLY A 126 37.06 -2.80 -18.02
CA GLY A 126 35.76 -3.32 -17.60
C GLY A 126 35.57 -3.35 -16.09
N GLY A 127 36.48 -2.76 -15.31
CA GLY A 127 36.32 -2.54 -13.88
C GLY A 127 35.58 -1.24 -13.55
N ILE A 128 35.28 -1.05 -12.26
CA ILE A 128 34.69 0.18 -11.74
C ILE A 128 35.76 1.23 -11.47
N ASN A 129 35.49 2.49 -11.80
CA ASN A 129 36.38 3.62 -11.52
C ASN A 129 35.98 4.31 -10.21
N CYS A 130 36.38 3.76 -9.06
CA CYS A 130 35.98 4.26 -7.73
C CYS A 130 36.54 5.65 -7.41
N GLU A 131 37.73 5.99 -7.92
CA GLU A 131 38.42 7.24 -7.62
C GLU A 131 38.16 8.34 -8.66
N GLY A 132 37.51 7.99 -9.77
CA GLY A 132 37.23 8.92 -10.85
C GLY A 132 35.93 9.70 -10.70
N GLN A 133 35.69 10.56 -11.69
CA GLN A 133 34.43 11.31 -11.79
C GLN A 133 33.25 10.34 -11.91
N ARG A 134 32.21 10.59 -11.09
CA ARG A 134 30.91 9.92 -11.23
C ARG A 134 30.16 10.50 -12.42
N GLN A 135 29.43 9.67 -13.13
CA GLN A 135 28.59 10.09 -14.23
C GLN A 135 27.11 10.08 -13.83
N PRO A 136 26.29 10.97 -14.41
CA PRO A 136 24.86 10.98 -14.17
C PRO A 136 24.15 9.80 -14.85
N VAL A 137 23.04 9.39 -14.26
CA VAL A 137 22.10 8.39 -14.81
C VAL A 137 20.74 9.05 -14.92
N ALA A 138 20.16 9.05 -16.11
CA ALA A 138 18.84 9.63 -16.30
C ALA A 138 17.78 8.81 -15.53
N VAL A 139 16.93 9.49 -14.77
CA VAL A 139 15.79 8.89 -14.05
C VAL A 139 14.50 9.41 -14.63
N ARG A 140 13.61 8.51 -15.07
CA ARG A 140 12.29 8.88 -15.61
C ARG A 140 11.21 8.42 -14.64
N LEU A 141 10.47 9.37 -14.07
CA LEU A 141 9.37 9.09 -13.17
C LEU A 141 8.06 9.03 -13.98
N HIS A 142 7.43 7.87 -14.04
CA HIS A 142 6.14 7.66 -14.69
C HIS A 142 5.06 7.53 -13.63
N TYR A 143 3.88 8.07 -13.89
CA TYR A 143 2.72 8.01 -13.01
C TYR A 143 1.58 7.26 -13.69
N MET A 144 0.99 6.29 -13.00
CA MET A 144 -0.32 5.72 -13.30
C MET A 144 -1.29 6.01 -12.17
N VAL A 145 -2.57 6.22 -12.48
CA VAL A 145 -3.61 6.41 -11.46
C VAL A 145 -4.10 5.07 -10.90
N GLY A 146 -4.48 5.09 -9.63
CA GLY A 146 -5.26 4.09 -8.92
C GLY A 146 -6.66 4.63 -8.60
N ASN A 147 -7.29 4.11 -7.54
CA ASN A 147 -8.64 4.50 -7.14
C ASN A 147 -8.69 5.72 -6.22
N HIS A 148 -7.59 6.17 -5.61
CA HIS A 148 -7.59 7.38 -4.77
C HIS A 148 -7.21 8.65 -5.54
N ASP A 149 -6.59 8.53 -6.70
CA ASP A 149 -6.11 9.63 -7.54
C ASP A 149 -6.66 9.60 -8.98
N TRP A 150 -7.77 8.88 -9.19
CA TRP A 150 -8.44 8.76 -10.50
C TRP A 150 -8.79 10.09 -11.14
N PHE A 151 -8.97 11.17 -10.35
CA PHE A 151 -9.21 12.52 -10.85
C PHE A 151 -8.18 12.98 -11.90
N TYR A 152 -6.96 12.43 -11.87
CA TYR A 152 -5.88 12.82 -12.77
C TYR A 152 -5.97 12.13 -14.14
N HIS A 153 -6.83 11.12 -14.28
CA HIS A 153 -7.20 10.51 -15.55
C HIS A 153 -8.30 11.29 -16.29
N LEU A 154 -9.02 12.19 -15.60
CA LEU A 154 -10.08 12.97 -16.25
C LEU A 154 -9.55 13.90 -17.36
N PRO A 155 -10.21 13.96 -18.53
CA PRO A 155 -9.81 14.83 -19.62
C PRO A 155 -10.22 16.29 -19.40
N GLY A 156 -9.64 17.20 -20.19
CA GLY A 156 -10.04 18.61 -20.25
C GLY A 156 -9.01 19.59 -19.72
N THR A 157 -9.09 20.84 -20.18
CA THR A 157 -8.05 21.87 -19.99
C THR A 157 -7.77 22.20 -18.52
N LYS A 158 -8.80 22.19 -17.67
CA LYS A 158 -8.63 22.41 -16.23
C LYS A 158 -7.86 21.27 -15.56
N TYR A 159 -8.15 20.02 -15.92
CA TYR A 159 -7.41 18.86 -15.44
C TYR A 159 -5.98 18.81 -16.01
N SER A 160 -5.77 19.24 -17.25
CA SER A 160 -4.42 19.40 -17.81
C SER A 160 -3.59 20.44 -17.03
N ALA A 161 -4.21 21.56 -16.63
CA ALA A 161 -3.53 22.55 -15.77
C ALA A 161 -3.19 21.99 -14.38
N LEU A 162 -4.06 21.16 -13.81
CA LEU A 162 -3.81 20.44 -12.56
C LEU A 162 -2.64 19.46 -12.74
N ARG A 163 -2.68 18.58 -13.74
CA ARG A 163 -1.61 17.63 -14.05
C ARG A 163 -0.29 18.33 -14.29
N LYS A 164 -0.27 19.47 -14.98
CA LYS A 164 0.95 20.27 -15.19
C LYS A 164 1.63 20.62 -13.87
N ARG A 165 0.85 21.03 -12.87
CA ARG A 165 1.39 21.29 -11.52
C ARG A 165 1.96 20.04 -10.88
N ILE A 166 1.31 18.88 -11.03
CA ILE A 166 1.82 17.61 -10.52
C ILE A 166 3.14 17.24 -11.21
N VAL A 167 3.18 17.27 -12.55
CA VAL A 167 4.37 16.97 -13.37
C VAL A 167 5.54 17.85 -12.94
N GLU A 168 5.34 19.16 -12.83
CA GLU A 168 6.38 20.12 -12.43
C GLU A 168 6.88 19.87 -11.00
N ARG A 169 5.97 19.63 -10.05
CA ARG A 169 6.32 19.52 -8.63
C ARG A 169 7.00 18.19 -8.28
N MET A 170 6.60 17.11 -8.96
CA MET A 170 7.14 15.76 -8.74
C MET A 170 8.27 15.40 -9.72
N GLY A 171 8.47 16.16 -10.80
CA GLY A 171 9.48 15.87 -11.82
C GLY A 171 9.11 14.68 -12.73
N LEU A 172 7.82 14.54 -13.06
CA LEU A 172 7.32 13.41 -13.86
C LEU A 172 7.71 13.52 -15.34
N ALA A 173 7.79 12.38 -16.01
CA ALA A 173 7.99 12.23 -17.45
C ALA A 173 6.67 12.15 -18.24
N ASN A 174 5.52 12.13 -17.56
CA ASN A 174 4.19 12.15 -18.18
C ASN A 174 3.95 13.43 -18.98
N ASP A 175 3.20 13.36 -20.09
CA ASP A 175 2.64 14.55 -20.74
C ASP A 175 1.48 15.08 -19.88
N ALA A 176 1.60 16.32 -19.41
CA ALA A 176 0.56 16.97 -18.61
C ALA A 176 -0.73 17.26 -19.40
N ASN A 177 -0.64 17.32 -20.73
CA ASN A 177 -1.79 17.63 -21.58
C ASN A 177 -2.74 16.43 -21.74
N GLU A 178 -2.22 15.22 -21.57
CA GLU A 178 -2.97 13.97 -21.64
C GLU A 178 -3.36 13.49 -20.23
N PRO A 179 -4.50 12.78 -20.08
CA PRO A 179 -4.79 11.97 -18.90
C PRO A 179 -3.59 11.18 -18.38
N PHE A 180 -3.40 11.13 -17.06
CA PHE A 180 -2.46 10.16 -16.51
C PHE A 180 -3.03 8.75 -16.69
N PRO A 181 -2.25 7.79 -17.21
CA PRO A 181 -2.76 6.49 -17.61
C PRO A 181 -3.23 5.68 -16.40
N HIS A 182 -4.34 4.97 -16.56
CA HIS A 182 -4.75 3.88 -15.68
C HIS A 182 -4.27 2.52 -16.22
N ASP A 183 -4.18 2.37 -17.54
CA ASP A 183 -3.60 1.19 -18.19
C ASP A 183 -2.34 1.57 -18.98
N ALA A 184 -1.37 0.66 -19.06
CA ALA A 184 -0.15 0.90 -19.82
C ALA A 184 -0.41 1.21 -21.30
N GLY A 185 -1.48 0.66 -21.88
CA GLY A 185 -1.91 0.88 -23.26
C GLY A 185 -2.34 2.32 -23.58
N GLU A 186 -2.59 3.15 -22.55
CA GLU A 186 -2.95 4.57 -22.71
C GLU A 186 -1.71 5.46 -22.87
N SER A 187 -0.49 4.92 -22.69
CA SER A 187 0.76 5.65 -22.88
C SER A 187 1.81 4.82 -23.61
N ASP A 188 2.14 5.21 -24.84
CA ASP A 188 3.16 4.51 -25.66
C ASP A 188 4.52 4.42 -24.98
N SER A 189 4.92 5.48 -24.26
CA SER A 189 6.17 5.52 -23.49
C SER A 189 6.18 4.44 -22.41
N LEU A 190 5.11 4.36 -21.63
CA LEU A 190 4.99 3.41 -20.52
C LEU A 190 4.86 1.97 -21.03
N LEU A 191 4.05 1.74 -22.07
CA LEU A 191 3.93 0.45 -22.72
C LEU A 191 5.28 -0.06 -23.25
N SER A 192 6.10 0.83 -23.81
CA SER A 192 7.46 0.50 -24.27
C SER A 192 8.37 0.07 -23.12
N VAL A 193 8.33 0.79 -21.99
CA VAL A 193 9.08 0.44 -20.78
C VAL A 193 8.64 -0.93 -20.25
N MET A 194 7.34 -1.15 -20.09
CA MET A 194 6.79 -2.42 -19.61
C MET A 194 7.16 -3.60 -20.52
N ARG A 195 7.03 -3.45 -21.85
CA ARG A 195 7.40 -4.49 -22.82
C ARG A 195 8.89 -4.81 -22.79
N ARG A 196 9.76 -3.79 -22.66
CA ARG A 196 11.21 -3.97 -22.55
C ARG A 196 11.57 -4.87 -21.35
N HIS A 197 10.85 -4.70 -20.25
CA HIS A 197 11.06 -5.48 -19.02
C HIS A 197 10.20 -6.74 -18.93
N LYS A 198 9.35 -7.02 -19.93
CA LYS A 198 8.36 -8.12 -19.94
C LYS A 198 7.44 -8.07 -18.72
N VAL A 199 6.86 -6.91 -18.48
CA VAL A 199 6.03 -6.62 -17.30
C VAL A 199 4.62 -6.28 -17.73
N THR A 200 3.64 -6.72 -16.96
CA THR A 200 2.32 -6.13 -16.93
C THR A 200 2.11 -5.57 -15.54
N ALA A 201 1.92 -4.26 -15.41
CA ALA A 201 1.66 -3.62 -14.14
C ALA A 201 0.30 -2.91 -14.15
N ARG A 202 -0.46 -3.06 -13.07
CA ARG A 202 -1.75 -2.40 -12.84
C ARG A 202 -1.82 -1.98 -11.38
N HIS A 203 -2.56 -0.91 -11.05
CA HIS A 203 -2.81 -0.63 -9.64
C HIS A 203 -3.52 -1.84 -8.96
N GLY A 204 -4.55 -2.38 -9.61
CA GLY A 204 -5.21 -3.63 -9.22
C GLY A 204 -6.58 -3.44 -8.56
N ASP A 205 -6.99 -2.20 -8.33
CA ASP A 205 -8.31 -1.86 -7.80
C ASP A 205 -9.47 -2.25 -8.73
N GLN A 206 -9.21 -2.46 -10.03
CA GLN A 206 -10.19 -3.02 -10.97
C GLN A 206 -10.73 -4.42 -10.56
N PHE A 207 -10.03 -5.11 -9.66
CA PHE A 207 -10.44 -6.40 -9.10
C PHE A 207 -11.14 -6.27 -7.73
N ASP A 208 -11.35 -5.04 -7.26
CA ASP A 208 -12.00 -4.73 -6.00
C ASP A 208 -13.33 -4.00 -6.25
N PRO A 209 -14.48 -4.68 -6.16
CA PRO A 209 -15.78 -4.07 -6.45
C PRO A 209 -16.14 -2.87 -5.57
N LEU A 210 -15.48 -2.72 -4.41
CA LEU A 210 -15.64 -1.53 -3.57
C LEU A 210 -14.91 -0.32 -4.14
N ASN A 211 -13.79 -0.52 -4.85
CA ASN A 211 -12.88 0.53 -5.29
C ASN A 211 -12.89 0.75 -6.82
N PHE A 212 -13.62 -0.06 -7.58
CA PHE A 212 -13.79 0.12 -9.02
C PHE A 212 -15.19 -0.23 -9.51
N GLY A 213 -15.89 0.76 -10.08
CA GLY A 213 -17.26 0.64 -10.57
C GLY A 213 -17.39 0.19 -12.03
N GLY A 214 -16.29 -0.16 -12.70
CA GLY A 214 -16.26 -0.49 -14.13
C GLY A 214 -15.82 0.64 -15.05
N ASP A 215 -15.70 1.87 -14.52
CA ASP A 215 -15.20 3.05 -15.22
C ASP A 215 -14.19 3.76 -14.31
N ARG A 216 -13.01 4.08 -14.84
CA ARG A 216 -11.94 4.77 -14.11
C ARG A 216 -12.25 6.25 -13.90
N ASP A 217 -13.07 6.85 -14.76
CA ASP A 217 -13.44 8.26 -14.69
C ASP A 217 -14.57 8.54 -13.68
N LEU A 218 -14.94 7.55 -12.86
CA LEU A 218 -16.00 7.66 -11.88
C LEU A 218 -15.53 7.23 -10.48
N SER A 219 -16.17 7.85 -9.49
CA SER A 219 -15.98 7.52 -8.08
C SER A 219 -16.47 6.12 -7.73
N SER A 220 -15.89 5.55 -6.68
CA SER A 220 -16.23 4.23 -6.15
C SER A 220 -16.95 4.29 -4.79
N LEU A 221 -17.51 3.16 -4.33
CA LEU A 221 -18.03 3.06 -2.96
C LEU A 221 -16.93 3.31 -1.92
N GLY A 222 -15.69 2.92 -2.22
CA GLY A 222 -14.51 3.16 -1.40
C GLY A 222 -14.30 4.64 -1.11
N ASP A 223 -14.46 5.51 -2.11
CA ASP A 223 -14.35 6.97 -1.94
C ASP A 223 -15.39 7.48 -0.93
N CYS A 224 -16.63 6.99 -1.05
CA CYS A 224 -17.73 7.35 -0.17
C CYS A 224 -17.51 6.85 1.27
N ILE A 225 -17.00 5.61 1.43
CA ILE A 225 -16.60 5.06 2.73
C ILE A 225 -15.52 5.95 3.36
N VAL A 226 -14.50 6.38 2.61
CA VAL A 226 -13.43 7.20 3.17
C VAL A 226 -13.95 8.59 3.55
N ILE A 227 -14.70 9.26 2.66
CA ILE A 227 -15.13 10.64 2.87
C ILE A 227 -16.25 10.74 3.91
N ASP A 228 -17.41 10.12 3.64
CA ASP A 228 -18.63 10.36 4.42
C ASP A 228 -18.79 9.42 5.62
N LEU A 229 -17.94 8.40 5.76
CA LEU A 229 -17.88 7.56 6.95
C LEU A 229 -16.59 7.77 7.77
N LEU A 230 -15.41 7.46 7.23
CA LEU A 230 -14.17 7.46 8.02
C LEU A 230 -13.70 8.86 8.42
N ASN A 231 -13.54 9.77 7.45
CA ASN A 231 -13.11 11.14 7.73
C ASN A 231 -14.15 11.86 8.60
N ARG A 232 -15.44 11.65 8.28
CA ARG A 232 -16.54 12.26 9.03
C ARG A 232 -16.61 11.77 10.47
N PHE A 233 -16.36 10.49 10.73
CA PHE A 233 -16.35 9.94 12.08
C PHE A 233 -15.33 10.61 12.99
N ALA A 234 -14.10 10.84 12.51
CA ALA A 234 -13.08 11.52 13.31
C ALA A 234 -13.49 12.96 13.67
N VAL A 235 -14.15 13.66 12.74
CA VAL A 235 -14.68 15.02 12.96
C VAL A 235 -15.83 15.00 13.96
N GLU A 236 -16.79 14.07 13.81
CA GLU A 236 -17.98 13.99 14.64
C GLU A 236 -17.65 13.63 16.09
N VAL A 237 -16.76 12.64 16.29
CA VAL A 237 -16.26 12.29 17.62
C VAL A 237 -15.49 13.45 18.24
N GLY A 238 -14.67 14.15 17.45
CA GLY A 238 -13.97 15.35 17.89
C GLY A 238 -14.92 16.47 18.31
N ARG A 239 -16.06 16.63 17.63
CA ARG A 239 -17.07 17.65 17.93
C ARG A 239 -17.86 17.32 19.19
N GLU A 240 -18.27 16.06 19.35
CA GLU A 240 -19.22 15.66 20.40
C GLU A 240 -18.55 15.19 21.70
N LEU A 241 -17.32 14.67 21.62
CA LEU A 241 -16.71 13.87 22.69
C LEU A 241 -15.26 14.26 23.00
N SER A 242 -14.68 15.30 22.39
CA SER A 242 -13.25 15.62 22.59
C SER A 242 -12.87 15.97 24.02
N GLU A 243 -13.76 16.61 24.77
CA GLU A 243 -13.50 16.99 26.17
C GLU A 243 -13.61 15.78 27.12
N ASP A 244 -14.40 14.78 26.74
CA ASP A 244 -14.64 13.57 27.53
C ASP A 244 -13.60 12.47 27.26
N LEU A 245 -13.03 12.44 26.06
CA LEU A 245 -12.11 11.39 25.61
C LEU A 245 -10.67 11.65 26.00
N SER A 246 -9.96 10.57 26.33
CA SER A 246 -8.52 10.66 26.57
C SER A 246 -7.77 11.08 25.29
N ALA A 247 -6.67 11.81 25.45
CA ALA A 247 -5.81 12.20 24.33
C ALA A 247 -5.33 10.99 23.51
N ALA A 248 -5.07 9.86 24.17
CA ALA A 248 -4.71 8.61 23.51
C ALA A 248 -5.82 8.07 22.60
N THR A 249 -7.09 8.19 23.02
CA THR A 249 -8.23 7.79 22.18
C THR A 249 -8.35 8.70 20.96
N ILE A 250 -8.28 10.03 21.16
CA ILE A 250 -8.40 11.01 20.07
C ILE A 250 -7.27 10.83 19.04
N LEU A 251 -6.03 10.69 19.51
CA LEU A 251 -4.88 10.44 18.64
C LEU A 251 -5.00 9.09 17.92
N GLY A 252 -5.48 8.05 18.61
CA GLY A 252 -5.77 6.76 18.03
C GLY A 252 -6.75 6.89 16.87
N LEU A 253 -7.91 7.51 17.09
CA LEU A 253 -8.98 7.66 16.08
C LEU A 253 -8.54 8.40 14.80
N ARG A 254 -7.49 9.22 14.85
CA ARG A 254 -6.90 9.85 13.65
C ARG A 254 -6.16 8.87 12.73
N GLU A 255 -5.97 7.63 13.16
CA GLU A 255 -5.25 6.57 12.44
C GLU A 255 -6.19 5.50 11.88
N ILE A 256 -7.51 5.73 11.94
CA ILE A 256 -8.56 4.79 11.53
C ILE A 256 -8.40 4.30 10.09
N ASP A 257 -7.90 5.17 9.21
CA ASP A 257 -7.69 4.93 7.79
C ASP A 257 -6.44 4.08 7.49
N ASN A 258 -5.62 3.79 8.51
CA ASN A 258 -4.45 2.89 8.47
C ASN A 258 -4.82 1.43 8.81
N VAL A 259 -6.08 1.14 9.15
CA VAL A 259 -6.56 -0.23 9.40
C VAL A 259 -6.64 -1.01 8.09
N ARG A 260 -6.15 -2.26 8.09
CA ARG A 260 -6.18 -3.15 6.92
C ARG A 260 -6.66 -4.56 7.30
N PRO A 261 -7.65 -5.12 6.58
CA PRO A 261 -8.52 -4.48 5.58
C PRO A 261 -9.34 -3.31 6.15
N LEU A 262 -9.74 -2.35 5.30
CA LEU A 262 -10.42 -1.13 5.73
C LEU A 262 -11.73 -1.41 6.50
N LEU A 263 -12.46 -2.45 6.12
CA LEU A 263 -13.72 -2.82 6.79
C LEU A 263 -13.53 -3.41 8.20
N LEU A 264 -12.30 -3.65 8.66
CA LEU A 264 -12.03 -4.00 10.06
C LEU A 264 -11.98 -2.79 11.00
N VAL A 265 -12.21 -1.58 10.49
CA VAL A 265 -12.26 -0.36 11.29
C VAL A 265 -13.15 -0.48 12.54
N PRO A 266 -14.39 -0.99 12.49
CA PRO A 266 -15.23 -1.15 13.67
C PRO A 266 -14.59 -2.05 14.74
N VAL A 267 -14.00 -3.18 14.31
CA VAL A 267 -13.27 -4.11 15.18
C VAL A 267 -12.09 -3.40 15.86
N TRP A 268 -11.34 -2.62 15.09
CA TRP A 268 -10.20 -1.86 15.58
C TRP A 268 -10.62 -0.73 16.54
N ILE A 269 -11.72 -0.02 16.27
CA ILE A 269 -12.29 1.00 17.17
C ILE A 269 -12.61 0.35 18.52
N ASP A 270 -13.22 -0.84 18.51
CA ASP A 270 -13.57 -1.54 19.75
C ASP A 270 -12.33 -1.81 20.61
N GLY A 271 -11.30 -2.42 20.01
CA GLY A 271 -10.05 -2.69 20.71
C GLY A 271 -9.33 -1.41 21.16
N LEU A 272 -9.38 -0.32 20.38
CA LEU A 272 -8.84 0.97 20.80
C LEU A 272 -9.56 1.48 22.05
N LEU A 273 -10.89 1.53 22.02
CA LEU A 273 -11.71 2.02 23.14
C LEU A 273 -11.54 1.16 24.40
N GLU A 274 -11.39 -0.15 24.26
CA GLU A 274 -11.12 -1.05 25.39
C GLU A 274 -9.83 -0.70 26.13
N ARG A 275 -8.82 -0.24 25.38
CA ARG A 275 -7.50 0.12 25.91
C ARG A 275 -7.43 1.55 26.43
N THR A 276 -8.08 2.50 25.75
CA THR A 276 -7.81 3.93 25.97
C THR A 276 -8.95 4.70 26.62
N CYS A 277 -10.14 4.10 26.78
CA CYS A 277 -11.31 4.76 27.31
C CYS A 277 -11.84 3.99 28.54
N ASP A 278 -11.74 4.54 29.74
CA ASP A 278 -12.10 3.82 30.97
C ASP A 278 -13.62 3.70 31.20
N PHE A 279 -14.40 4.64 30.66
CA PHE A 279 -15.84 4.75 30.95
C PHE A 279 -16.69 3.97 29.93
N PRO A 280 -17.41 2.90 30.32
CA PRO A 280 -18.24 2.12 29.39
C PRO A 280 -19.33 2.94 28.71
N SER A 281 -19.88 3.95 29.39
CA SER A 281 -20.86 4.88 28.83
C SER A 281 -20.27 5.69 27.67
N LEU A 282 -19.02 6.13 27.78
CA LEU A 282 -18.32 6.89 26.74
C LEU A 282 -17.95 6.00 25.55
N ARG A 283 -17.51 4.75 25.81
CA ARG A 283 -17.32 3.75 24.74
C ARG A 283 -18.61 3.55 23.93
N LYS A 284 -19.74 3.42 24.63
CA LYS A 284 -21.06 3.27 23.99
C LYS A 284 -21.44 4.50 23.17
N ARG A 285 -21.13 5.72 23.64
CA ARG A 285 -21.35 6.96 22.88
C ARG A 285 -20.55 6.98 21.58
N VAL A 286 -19.24 6.68 21.62
CA VAL A 286 -18.39 6.61 20.41
C VAL A 286 -18.94 5.58 19.40
N LYS A 287 -19.31 4.38 19.87
CA LYS A 287 -19.92 3.35 19.02
C LYS A 287 -21.25 3.80 18.42
N SER A 288 -22.05 4.55 19.18
CA SER A 288 -23.32 5.11 18.70
C SER A 288 -23.12 6.15 17.61
N VAL A 289 -22.08 7.00 17.71
CA VAL A 289 -21.73 7.95 16.65
C VAL A 289 -21.36 7.19 15.38
N TRP A 290 -20.55 6.13 15.50
CA TRP A 290 -20.20 5.27 14.37
C TRP A 290 -21.42 4.62 13.72
N ASP A 291 -22.28 3.94 14.49
CA ASP A 291 -23.46 3.26 13.96
C ASP A 291 -24.43 4.24 13.28
N HIS A 292 -24.58 5.44 13.83
CA HIS A 292 -25.39 6.50 13.23
C HIS A 292 -24.82 6.99 11.90
N LEU A 293 -23.50 7.19 11.81
CA LEU A 293 -22.85 7.54 10.55
C LEU A 293 -22.93 6.42 9.51
N VAL A 294 -22.88 5.16 9.94
CA VAL A 294 -23.13 4.02 9.04
C VAL A 294 -24.57 4.05 8.52
N GLU A 295 -25.55 4.37 9.36
CA GLU A 295 -26.94 4.58 8.93
C GLU A 295 -27.03 5.68 7.87
N GLU A 296 -26.53 6.89 8.14
CA GLU A 296 -26.56 7.99 7.18
C GLU A 296 -25.80 7.66 5.88
N PHE A 297 -24.65 6.99 5.97
CA PHE A 297 -23.87 6.54 4.83
C PHE A 297 -24.68 5.62 3.90
N LEU A 298 -25.41 4.65 4.47
CA LEU A 298 -26.26 3.74 3.69
C LEU A 298 -27.47 4.45 3.06
N GLU A 299 -27.83 5.63 3.56
CA GLU A 299 -28.92 6.44 3.00
C GLU A 299 -28.50 7.34 1.83
N ILE A 300 -27.20 7.54 1.60
CA ILE A 300 -26.68 8.32 0.49
C ILE A 300 -27.17 7.73 -0.83
N ASP A 301 -27.80 8.55 -1.69
CA ASP A 301 -28.35 8.10 -2.98
C ASP A 301 -27.32 7.39 -3.86
N PHE A 302 -26.05 7.79 -3.79
CA PHE A 302 -24.95 7.12 -4.47
C PHE A 302 -24.74 5.68 -3.96
N VAL A 303 -24.75 5.45 -2.65
CA VAL A 303 -24.58 4.12 -2.04
C VAL A 303 -25.78 3.24 -2.36
N ARG A 304 -27.00 3.79 -2.26
CA ARG A 304 -28.25 3.08 -2.58
C ARG A 304 -28.34 2.60 -4.04
N ARG A 305 -27.57 3.18 -4.98
CA ARG A 305 -27.54 2.67 -6.37
C ARG A 305 -26.86 1.31 -6.49
N TYR A 306 -26.04 0.93 -5.52
CA TYR A 306 -25.41 -0.38 -5.45
C TYR A 306 -26.28 -1.40 -4.72
N ASP A 307 -27.39 -0.96 -4.14
CA ASP A 307 -28.40 -1.80 -3.51
C ASP A 307 -29.24 -2.48 -4.60
N THR A 308 -29.51 -3.77 -4.42
CA THR A 308 -30.23 -4.60 -5.36
C THR A 308 -31.39 -5.29 -4.66
N ARG A 309 -32.25 -6.00 -5.40
CA ARG A 309 -33.35 -6.76 -4.79
C ARG A 309 -32.89 -8.06 -4.11
N ASN A 310 -31.59 -8.35 -4.09
CA ASN A 310 -31.04 -9.58 -3.56
C ASN A 310 -30.63 -9.37 -2.09
N PRO A 311 -31.16 -10.13 -1.11
CA PRO A 311 -30.90 -9.95 0.33
C PRO A 311 -29.46 -10.30 0.79
N PHE A 312 -28.51 -10.43 -0.15
CA PHE A 312 -27.11 -10.74 0.09
C PHE A 312 -26.21 -9.93 -0.84
N ASP A 313 -26.65 -8.72 -1.19
CA ASP A 313 -25.88 -7.87 -2.07
C ASP A 313 -24.76 -7.12 -1.34
N LEU A 314 -24.12 -6.22 -2.09
CA LEU A 314 -22.96 -5.47 -1.63
C LEU A 314 -23.32 -4.54 -0.46
N VAL A 315 -24.49 -3.90 -0.51
CA VAL A 315 -24.94 -2.93 0.50
C VAL A 315 -25.35 -3.64 1.77
N ASP A 316 -26.07 -4.75 1.68
CA ASP A 316 -26.37 -5.63 2.82
C ASP A 316 -25.08 -6.13 3.50
N GLY A 317 -24.10 -6.53 2.68
CA GLY A 317 -22.78 -6.93 3.16
C GLY A 317 -22.04 -5.82 3.91
N LEU A 318 -22.06 -4.60 3.37
CA LEU A 318 -21.47 -3.42 4.00
C LEU A 318 -22.17 -3.06 5.31
N GLN A 319 -23.50 -3.09 5.35
CA GLN A 319 -24.26 -2.84 6.58
C GLN A 319 -23.86 -3.81 7.69
N ASN A 320 -23.73 -5.10 7.37
CA ASN A 320 -23.33 -6.13 8.32
C ASN A 320 -21.85 -6.02 8.74
N ALA A 321 -20.97 -5.63 7.81
CA ALA A 321 -19.54 -5.48 8.08
C ALA A 321 -19.24 -4.24 8.95
N LEU A 322 -19.96 -3.14 8.72
CA LEU A 322 -19.65 -1.84 9.32
C LEU A 322 -20.33 -1.61 10.67
N ARG A 323 -21.54 -2.13 10.92
CA ARG A 323 -22.23 -1.87 12.20
C ARG A 323 -21.64 -2.65 13.36
N PHE A 324 -21.64 -2.05 14.55
CA PHE A 324 -21.37 -2.79 15.77
C PHE A 324 -22.49 -3.80 16.01
N SER A 325 -22.17 -5.09 15.94
CA SER A 325 -23.14 -6.12 16.30
C SER A 325 -23.54 -5.96 17.77
N LYS A 326 -24.85 -5.96 18.05
CA LYS A 326 -25.41 -5.95 19.41
C LYS A 326 -24.98 -7.18 20.25
N ARG A 327 -24.42 -8.20 19.60
CA ARG A 327 -23.78 -9.36 20.22
C ARG A 327 -22.37 -9.42 19.65
N LEU A 328 -21.35 -9.10 20.46
CA LEU A 328 -19.94 -9.26 20.09
C LEU A 328 -19.72 -10.72 19.68
N SER A 329 -19.80 -11.00 18.38
CA SER A 329 -19.73 -12.36 17.87
C SER A 329 -18.26 -12.72 17.71
N ILE A 330 -17.82 -13.71 18.46
CA ILE A 330 -16.65 -14.51 18.15
C ILE A 330 -16.61 -14.73 16.62
N GLY A 331 -15.51 -14.35 15.96
CA GLY A 331 -15.35 -14.48 14.51
C GLY A 331 -15.88 -13.33 13.64
N TRP A 332 -16.22 -12.15 14.19
CA TRP A 332 -16.64 -10.98 13.39
C TRP A 332 -15.61 -10.58 12.33
N ALA A 333 -14.34 -10.42 12.73
CA ALA A 333 -13.26 -10.08 11.80
C ALA A 333 -13.05 -11.14 10.71
N SER A 334 -13.17 -12.42 11.07
CA SER A 334 -13.09 -13.53 10.10
C SER A 334 -14.24 -13.48 9.11
N SER A 335 -15.45 -13.15 9.56
CA SER A 335 -16.64 -13.05 8.70
C SER A 335 -16.48 -11.91 7.68
N ILE A 336 -15.95 -10.75 8.11
CA ILE A 336 -15.63 -9.63 7.21
C ILE A 336 -14.58 -10.06 6.17
N ALA A 337 -13.50 -10.71 6.60
CA ALA A 337 -12.44 -11.16 5.70
C ALA A 337 -12.96 -12.18 4.66
N THR A 338 -13.76 -13.16 5.08
CA THR A 338 -14.39 -14.13 4.18
C THR A 338 -15.34 -13.46 3.19
N TRP A 339 -16.15 -12.50 3.65
CA TRP A 339 -17.04 -11.74 2.77
C TRP A 339 -16.25 -10.92 1.74
N LEU A 340 -15.18 -10.21 2.16
CA LEU A 340 -14.31 -9.43 1.28
C LEU A 340 -13.66 -10.29 0.19
N ASN A 341 -13.14 -11.46 0.56
CA ASN A 341 -12.53 -12.39 -0.39
C ASN A 341 -13.58 -12.87 -1.41
N ARG A 342 -14.78 -13.22 -0.94
CA ARG A 342 -15.88 -13.67 -1.79
C ARG A 342 -16.31 -12.63 -2.82
N ILE A 343 -16.46 -11.35 -2.44
CA ILE A 343 -16.88 -10.31 -3.41
C ILE A 343 -15.79 -10.02 -4.45
N ARG A 344 -14.52 -10.19 -4.08
CA ARG A 344 -13.37 -10.07 -5.01
C ARG A 344 -13.21 -11.31 -5.90
N GLY A 345 -14.00 -12.35 -5.67
CA GLY A 345 -13.93 -13.60 -6.43
C GLY A 345 -12.66 -14.42 -6.13
N VAL A 346 -12.04 -14.23 -4.97
CA VAL A 346 -10.81 -14.90 -4.56
C VAL A 346 -11.02 -15.68 -3.26
N GLU A 347 -10.27 -16.77 -3.06
CA GLU A 347 -10.31 -17.54 -1.81
C GLU A 347 -9.37 -16.96 -0.74
N SER A 348 -8.43 -16.10 -1.15
CA SER A 348 -7.39 -15.53 -0.30
C SER A 348 -7.25 -14.02 -0.53
N PRO A 349 -6.65 -13.25 0.39
CA PRO A 349 -6.45 -11.81 0.19
C PRO A 349 -5.44 -11.47 -0.92
N SER A 350 -4.74 -12.47 -1.48
CA SER A 350 -3.81 -12.28 -2.59
C SER A 350 -4.52 -12.19 -3.94
N TYR A 351 -4.00 -11.34 -4.82
CA TYR A 351 -4.54 -11.12 -6.18
C TYR A 351 -3.89 -12.01 -7.25
N PHE A 352 -3.13 -13.04 -6.86
CA PHE A 352 -2.46 -13.92 -7.82
C PHE A 352 -3.43 -14.61 -8.80
N GLN A 353 -4.67 -14.88 -8.38
CA GLN A 353 -5.69 -15.47 -9.26
C GLN A 353 -6.05 -14.55 -10.43
N HIS A 354 -6.07 -13.23 -10.21
CA HIS A 354 -6.23 -12.25 -11.29
C HIS A 354 -4.98 -12.17 -12.17
N ALA A 355 -3.78 -12.28 -11.56
CA ALA A 355 -2.53 -12.34 -12.32
C ALA A 355 -2.48 -13.56 -13.28
N LEU A 356 -3.00 -14.72 -12.86
CA LEU A 356 -3.16 -15.90 -13.71
C LEU A 356 -4.18 -15.70 -14.86
N ALA A 357 -5.09 -14.74 -14.72
CA ALA A 357 -6.09 -14.40 -15.72
C ALA A 357 -5.59 -13.40 -16.77
N GLU A 358 -4.52 -12.67 -16.49
CA GLU A 358 -3.94 -11.67 -17.40
C GLU A 358 -3.61 -12.27 -18.77
N GLN A 359 -3.98 -11.56 -19.84
CA GLN A 359 -3.73 -12.03 -21.20
C GLN A 359 -2.23 -12.09 -21.50
N ASP A 360 -1.45 -11.15 -21.01
CA ASP A 360 0.00 -11.11 -21.19
C ASP A 360 0.74 -12.19 -20.41
N PHE A 361 0.19 -12.61 -19.26
CA PHE A 361 0.64 -13.80 -18.55
C PHE A 361 0.39 -15.06 -19.40
N ARG A 362 -0.86 -15.29 -19.83
CA ARG A 362 -1.27 -16.48 -20.59
C ARG A 362 -0.56 -16.61 -21.94
N SER A 363 -0.33 -15.48 -22.60
CA SER A 363 0.40 -15.43 -23.88
C SER A 363 1.92 -15.43 -23.73
N ARG A 364 2.45 -15.49 -22.50
CA ARG A 364 3.88 -15.48 -22.17
C ARG A 364 4.62 -14.23 -22.68
N ARG A 365 3.90 -13.13 -22.93
CA ARG A 365 4.48 -11.84 -23.27
C ARG A 365 5.12 -11.19 -22.04
N SER A 366 4.47 -11.35 -20.89
CA SER A 366 4.98 -10.87 -19.61
C SER A 366 5.53 -12.01 -18.76
N ARG A 367 6.70 -11.77 -18.19
CA ARG A 367 7.33 -12.59 -17.15
C ARG A 367 6.89 -12.18 -15.76
N TYR A 368 6.61 -10.91 -15.57
CA TYR A 368 6.28 -10.38 -14.26
C TYR A 368 4.93 -9.67 -14.32
N ILE A 369 4.05 -10.01 -13.39
CA ILE A 369 2.78 -9.32 -13.17
C ILE A 369 2.89 -8.55 -11.86
N VAL A 370 2.63 -7.24 -11.85
CA VAL A 370 2.84 -6.38 -10.67
C VAL A 370 1.57 -5.60 -10.35
N TYR A 371 1.06 -5.75 -9.12
CA TYR A 371 -0.07 -4.98 -8.59
C TYR A 371 0.31 -4.14 -7.35
N GLY A 372 -0.48 -3.13 -6.99
CA GLY A 372 -0.25 -2.26 -5.80
C GLY A 372 -1.34 -2.35 -4.71
N HIS A 373 -2.61 -2.27 -5.13
CA HIS A 373 -3.85 -2.03 -4.36
C HIS A 373 -4.05 -2.72 -3.01
N THR A 374 -3.42 -3.87 -2.75
CA THR A 374 -3.66 -4.62 -1.50
C THR A 374 -2.91 -4.05 -0.30
N HIS A 375 -1.92 -3.17 -0.53
CA HIS A 375 -0.98 -2.67 0.47
C HIS A 375 -0.15 -3.76 1.19
N VAL A 376 -0.16 -4.99 0.66
CA VAL A 376 0.60 -6.12 1.22
C VAL A 376 1.64 -6.54 0.19
N ALA A 377 2.89 -6.18 0.45
CA ALA A 377 4.00 -6.64 -0.38
C ALA A 377 4.02 -8.17 -0.45
N GLU A 378 4.08 -8.70 -1.67
CA GLU A 378 3.98 -10.13 -1.95
C GLU A 378 4.86 -10.49 -3.15
N SER A 379 5.41 -11.70 -3.13
CA SER A 379 6.14 -12.30 -4.25
C SER A 379 5.74 -13.77 -4.34
N LEU A 380 5.12 -14.16 -5.45
CA LEU A 380 4.62 -15.51 -5.67
C LEU A 380 5.04 -16.03 -7.05
N PRO A 381 5.66 -17.23 -7.13
CA PRO A 381 5.86 -17.90 -8.40
C PRO A 381 4.51 -18.37 -8.96
N LEU A 382 4.23 -18.08 -10.24
CA LEU A 382 2.98 -18.46 -10.90
C LEU A 382 3.15 -19.69 -11.80
N ASP A 383 4.17 -19.69 -12.66
CA ASP A 383 4.45 -20.78 -13.60
C ASP A 383 5.94 -20.89 -13.89
N ALA A 384 6.38 -22.10 -14.23
CA ALA A 384 7.72 -22.39 -14.73
C ALA A 384 7.59 -23.32 -15.94
N SER A 385 7.93 -22.80 -17.12
CA SER A 385 7.86 -23.56 -18.37
C SER A 385 9.23 -23.78 -18.99
N TYR A 386 9.43 -24.97 -19.56
CA TYR A 386 10.68 -25.38 -20.19
C TYR A 386 10.48 -25.42 -21.71
N ALA A 387 11.29 -24.68 -22.45
CA ALA A 387 11.29 -24.72 -23.91
C ALA A 387 12.71 -24.52 -24.45
N SER A 388 13.14 -25.43 -25.34
CA SER A 388 14.42 -25.35 -26.05
C SER A 388 15.65 -25.13 -25.15
N GLY A 389 15.69 -25.80 -23.99
CA GLY A 389 16.80 -25.70 -23.02
C GLY A 389 16.77 -24.44 -22.13
N CYS A 390 15.76 -23.58 -22.28
CA CYS A 390 15.56 -22.39 -21.45
C CYS A 390 14.37 -22.58 -20.50
N VAL A 391 14.49 -22.03 -19.29
CA VAL A 391 13.38 -21.93 -18.33
C VAL A 391 12.77 -20.53 -18.40
N LEU A 392 11.46 -20.47 -18.58
CA LEU A 392 10.68 -19.26 -18.43
C LEU A 392 9.94 -19.33 -17.09
N ASN A 393 10.40 -18.54 -16.12
CA ASN A 393 9.69 -18.31 -14.87
C ASN A 393 8.76 -17.11 -15.05
N GLN A 394 7.52 -17.26 -14.59
CA GLN A 394 6.54 -16.19 -14.50
C GLN A 394 6.16 -15.99 -13.04
N GLU A 395 6.19 -14.75 -12.58
CA GLU A 395 6.02 -14.40 -11.17
C GLU A 395 5.06 -13.23 -11.00
N TYR A 396 4.35 -13.25 -9.87
CA TYR A 396 3.45 -12.20 -9.44
C TYR A 396 4.07 -11.45 -8.26
N PHE A 397 3.97 -10.13 -8.30
CA PHE A 397 4.36 -9.25 -7.23
C PHE A 397 3.20 -8.34 -6.83
N ASN A 398 3.07 -8.10 -5.53
CA ASN A 398 2.41 -6.91 -5.04
C ASN A 398 3.47 -5.92 -4.53
N SER A 399 3.49 -4.68 -5.03
CA SER A 399 4.48 -3.66 -4.66
C SER A 399 4.29 -3.12 -3.24
N GLY A 400 3.17 -3.40 -2.59
CA GLY A 400 2.89 -3.03 -1.21
C GLY A 400 2.54 -1.56 -1.05
N THR A 401 3.15 -0.87 -0.08
CA THR A 401 2.74 0.50 0.29
C THR A 401 3.82 1.22 1.08
N TRP A 402 3.76 2.55 1.12
CA TRP A 402 4.67 3.41 1.90
C TRP A 402 3.94 4.14 3.03
N ARG A 403 3.34 3.39 3.95
CA ARG A 403 2.48 3.94 4.99
C ARG A 403 2.53 3.16 6.29
N ARG A 404 1.90 3.73 7.32
CA ARG A 404 1.54 2.97 8.51
C ARG A 404 0.38 2.03 8.21
N VAL A 405 0.48 0.81 8.72
CA VAL A 405 -0.59 -0.19 8.67
C VAL A 405 -0.84 -0.76 10.05
N TYR A 406 -2.11 -0.91 10.42
CA TYR A 406 -2.56 -1.69 11.58
C TYR A 406 -3.03 -3.05 11.09
N ARG A 407 -2.39 -4.12 11.55
CA ARG A 407 -2.80 -5.51 11.25
C ARG A 407 -3.24 -6.22 12.52
N GLN A 408 -4.32 -6.99 12.38
CA GLN A 408 -4.86 -7.81 13.46
C GLN A 408 -3.86 -8.88 13.91
N THR A 409 -3.85 -9.20 15.20
CA THR A 409 -3.03 -10.30 15.75
C THR A 409 -3.59 -11.67 15.39
N CYS A 410 -2.71 -12.66 15.23
CA CYS A 410 -3.12 -14.02 14.86
C CYS A 410 -3.45 -14.92 16.07
N LEU A 411 -2.93 -14.62 17.27
CA LEU A 411 -3.07 -15.50 18.44
C LEU A 411 -4.52 -15.54 18.97
N ALA A 412 -5.16 -14.37 19.02
CA ALA A 412 -6.50 -14.22 19.56
C ALA A 412 -7.23 -13.12 18.77
N PRO A 413 -7.66 -13.39 17.52
CA PRO A 413 -8.31 -12.38 16.67
C PRO A 413 -9.57 -11.80 17.32
N ASP A 414 -10.25 -12.59 18.16
CA ASP A 414 -11.43 -12.16 18.93
C ASP A 414 -11.10 -11.16 20.06
N GLN A 415 -9.82 -10.90 20.35
CA GLN A 415 -9.41 -9.85 21.30
C GLN A 415 -9.24 -8.48 20.64
N HIS A 416 -9.55 -8.35 19.34
CA HIS A 416 -9.56 -7.08 18.63
C HIS A 416 -8.23 -6.31 18.72
N GLU A 417 -7.12 -7.05 18.82
CA GLU A 417 -5.79 -6.49 18.96
C GLU A 417 -5.16 -6.24 17.59
N PHE A 418 -4.52 -5.08 17.43
CA PHE A 418 -3.82 -4.69 16.21
C PHE A 418 -2.44 -4.18 16.54
N ILE A 419 -1.47 -4.49 15.68
CA ILE A 419 -0.09 -4.04 15.80
C ILE A 419 0.20 -3.03 14.67
N PRO A 420 0.57 -1.79 15.00
CA PRO A 420 1.03 -0.82 14.01
C PRO A 420 2.47 -1.06 13.58
N ARG A 421 2.74 -0.80 12.30
CA ARG A 421 4.10 -0.66 11.75
C ARG A 421 4.10 0.28 10.55
N ASN A 422 5.20 1.01 10.36
CA ASN A 422 5.43 1.74 9.12
C ASN A 422 6.08 0.79 8.12
N VAL A 423 5.56 0.72 6.91
CA VAL A 423 6.04 -0.16 5.84
C VAL A 423 6.54 0.68 4.68
N MET A 424 7.58 0.20 4.00
CA MET A 424 8.09 0.75 2.76
C MET A 424 8.52 -0.40 1.85
N SER A 425 7.95 -0.49 0.65
CA SER A 425 8.23 -1.58 -0.28
C SER A 425 8.27 -1.12 -1.74
N TYR A 426 9.03 -1.83 -2.56
CA TYR A 426 9.10 -1.62 -4.01
C TYR A 426 9.70 -2.84 -4.71
N THR A 427 9.45 -2.95 -6.01
CA THR A 427 9.97 -4.03 -6.86
C THR A 427 10.89 -3.48 -7.93
N VAL A 428 12.03 -4.12 -8.16
CA VAL A 428 13.03 -3.74 -9.16
C VAL A 428 13.14 -4.84 -10.21
N LEU A 429 13.07 -4.48 -11.48
CA LEU A 429 13.14 -5.39 -12.62
C LEU A 429 14.30 -4.99 -13.53
N PHE A 430 15.22 -5.92 -13.74
CA PHE A 430 16.45 -5.68 -14.49
C PHE A 430 16.29 -6.05 -15.97
N HIS A 431 16.97 -5.34 -16.86
CA HIS A 431 16.96 -5.59 -18.30
C HIS A 431 18.20 -6.37 -18.75
N GLY A 432 18.01 -7.39 -19.59
CA GLY A 432 19.12 -8.16 -20.15
C GLY A 432 19.93 -8.85 -19.06
N ASP A 433 21.23 -8.55 -18.99
CA ASP A 433 22.14 -9.09 -17.99
C ASP A 433 22.62 -8.06 -16.95
N GLU A 434 21.85 -6.97 -16.78
CA GLU A 434 21.93 -6.10 -15.59
C GLU A 434 21.95 -6.93 -14.30
N ARG A 435 22.59 -6.40 -13.24
CA ARG A 435 22.70 -7.06 -11.92
C ARG A 435 23.26 -8.49 -12.03
N LYS A 436 24.30 -8.68 -12.85
CA LYS A 436 24.95 -9.99 -13.10
C LYS A 436 23.96 -11.05 -13.65
N GLY A 437 22.96 -10.64 -14.42
CA GLY A 437 21.94 -11.52 -14.98
C GLY A 437 20.80 -11.89 -14.03
N ARG A 438 20.67 -11.22 -12.87
CA ARG A 438 19.52 -11.43 -11.98
C ARG A 438 18.27 -10.76 -12.57
N PRO A 439 17.11 -11.43 -12.54
CA PRO A 439 15.89 -10.90 -13.18
C PRO A 439 15.24 -9.73 -12.43
N TYR A 440 15.21 -9.79 -11.10
CA TYR A 440 14.54 -8.82 -10.25
C TYR A 440 15.14 -8.77 -8.84
N GLU A 441 14.72 -7.77 -8.07
CA GLU A 441 14.98 -7.63 -6.63
C GLU A 441 13.78 -6.95 -5.96
N THR A 442 13.28 -7.49 -4.85
CA THR A 442 12.16 -6.91 -4.07
C THR A 442 12.68 -6.37 -2.74
N TRP A 443 12.25 -5.16 -2.37
CA TRP A 443 12.59 -4.56 -1.09
C TRP A 443 11.35 -4.37 -0.24
N THR A 444 11.45 -4.70 1.05
CA THR A 444 10.42 -4.41 2.05
C THR A 444 11.09 -4.12 3.38
N GLY A 445 10.90 -2.89 3.88
CA GLY A 445 11.29 -2.46 5.21
C GLY A 445 10.06 -2.33 6.09
N SER A 446 10.22 -2.64 7.38
CA SER A 446 9.20 -2.39 8.40
C SER A 446 9.83 -1.77 9.63
N LEU A 447 9.30 -0.62 10.07
CA LEU A 447 9.69 0.04 11.30
C LEU A 447 8.59 -0.15 12.34
N GLY A 448 8.93 -0.82 13.44
CA GLY A 448 8.03 -0.98 14.58
C GLY A 448 7.67 0.37 15.18
N CYS A 449 6.40 0.56 15.53
CA CYS A 449 5.97 1.75 16.25
C CYS A 449 6.18 1.54 17.75
N ARG A 450 6.81 2.50 18.42
CA ARG A 450 6.90 2.50 19.88
C ARG A 450 5.49 2.60 20.45
N PRO A 451 5.06 1.74 21.38
CA PRO A 451 3.82 1.95 22.13
C PRO A 451 3.87 3.33 22.77
N ALA A 452 2.76 4.06 22.82
CA ALA A 452 2.72 5.33 23.52
C ALA A 452 3.23 5.13 24.96
N ASP A 453 4.08 6.04 25.46
CA ASP A 453 4.64 5.98 26.83
C ASP A 453 3.57 6.19 27.94
N LEU A 454 2.30 6.26 27.56
CA LEU A 454 1.17 6.31 28.48
C LEU A 454 0.83 4.91 28.94
N SER A 455 0.79 4.70 30.26
CA SER A 455 0.31 3.45 30.86
C SER A 455 -1.11 3.15 30.39
N VAL A 456 -1.25 2.15 29.52
CA VAL A 456 -2.54 1.62 29.08
C VAL A 456 -2.91 0.48 30.03
N HIS A 457 -3.91 0.68 30.88
CA HIS A 457 -4.43 -0.40 31.71
C HIS A 457 -5.44 -1.22 30.89
N ARG A 458 -5.07 -2.46 30.56
CA ARG A 458 -6.03 -3.44 30.03
C ARG A 458 -7.02 -3.77 31.14
N ILE A 459 -8.27 -3.34 30.99
CA ILE A 459 -9.36 -3.74 31.87
C ILE A 459 -9.88 -5.07 31.34
N ASP A 460 -9.29 -6.17 31.79
CA ASP A 460 -9.86 -7.48 31.52
C ASP A 460 -11.24 -7.55 32.20
N PRO A 461 -12.32 -7.92 31.48
CA PRO A 461 -13.60 -8.21 32.13
C PRO A 461 -13.31 -9.30 33.16
N GLY A 462 -13.51 -8.97 34.44
CA GLY A 462 -13.15 -9.83 35.57
C GLY A 462 -13.57 -11.26 35.26
N THR A 463 -12.58 -12.15 35.13
CA THR A 463 -12.81 -13.56 34.88
C THR A 463 -13.76 -14.02 35.97
N VAL A 464 -14.98 -14.41 35.60
CA VAL A 464 -15.86 -15.10 36.54
C VAL A 464 -15.09 -16.35 36.95
N GLN A 465 -14.58 -16.34 38.18
CA GLN A 465 -13.85 -17.47 38.75
C GLN A 465 -14.80 -18.65 38.85
N HIS A 466 -14.87 -19.44 37.78
CA HIS A 466 -15.43 -20.77 37.78
C HIS A 466 -14.33 -21.77 37.44
N ALA A 467 -13.40 -21.97 38.38
CA ALA A 467 -12.74 -23.27 38.58
C ALA A 467 -11.94 -23.26 39.90
N PRO A 468 -12.05 -24.30 40.74
CA PRO A 468 -11.21 -24.45 41.92
C PRO A 468 -9.77 -24.76 41.48
N HIS A 469 -8.81 -24.26 42.26
CA HIS A 469 -7.37 -24.49 42.16
C HIS A 469 -6.97 -25.80 41.45
N GLN A 470 -6.66 -25.72 40.16
CA GLN A 470 -5.75 -26.66 39.51
C GLN A 470 -4.56 -25.87 38.97
N PRO A 471 -3.31 -26.23 39.36
CA PRO A 471 -2.13 -25.58 38.81
C PRO A 471 -2.05 -25.85 37.31
N VAL A 472 -1.95 -24.78 36.52
CA VAL A 472 -1.68 -24.86 35.08
C VAL A 472 -0.33 -25.56 34.91
N ALA A 473 -0.34 -26.74 34.30
CA ALA A 473 0.88 -27.44 33.97
C ALA A 473 1.68 -26.60 32.95
N ALA A 474 2.96 -26.35 33.26
CA ALA A 474 3.87 -25.68 32.36
C ALA A 474 3.85 -26.39 30.98
N PRO A 475 3.79 -25.66 29.86
CA PRO A 475 3.83 -26.28 28.55
C PRO A 475 5.16 -27.01 28.43
N LYS A 476 5.11 -28.32 28.11
CA LYS A 476 6.29 -29.08 27.72
C LYS A 476 6.83 -28.47 26.43
N LEU A 477 7.79 -27.57 26.57
CA LEU A 477 8.65 -27.12 25.49
C LEU A 477 9.34 -28.36 24.91
N HIS A 478 8.82 -28.89 23.81
CA HIS A 478 9.55 -29.82 22.97
C HIS A 478 10.75 -29.06 22.39
N ARG A 479 11.91 -29.26 23.03
CA ARG A 479 13.22 -28.83 22.52
C ARG A 479 13.54 -29.69 21.29
N HIS A 480 12.96 -29.37 20.15
CA HIS A 480 13.57 -29.74 18.88
C HIS A 480 14.63 -28.70 18.55
N ALA A 481 15.87 -29.15 18.39
CA ALA A 481 16.94 -28.32 17.87
C ALA A 481 16.55 -27.84 16.46
N PRO A 482 16.87 -26.59 16.08
CA PRO A 482 16.57 -26.10 14.75
C PRO A 482 17.33 -26.92 13.71
N HIS A 483 16.61 -27.52 12.76
CA HIS A 483 17.17 -28.17 11.59
C HIS A 483 17.76 -27.12 10.64
N PHE A 484 18.99 -26.70 10.91
CA PHE A 484 19.87 -26.12 9.91
C PHE A 484 21.03 -27.09 9.69
N THR A 485 20.86 -28.03 8.77
CA THR A 485 21.98 -28.80 8.23
C THR A 485 22.71 -27.93 7.20
N GLY A 486 23.75 -27.24 7.64
CA GLY A 486 24.81 -26.75 6.77
C GLY A 486 25.78 -27.88 6.38
N PRO A 487 26.54 -27.74 5.28
CA PRO A 487 27.34 -28.82 4.72
C PRO A 487 28.50 -29.20 5.65
N SER A 488 28.69 -30.51 5.82
CA SER A 488 29.83 -31.10 6.54
C SER A 488 31.14 -30.75 5.83
N VAL A 489 32.02 -30.06 6.54
CA VAL A 489 33.41 -29.87 6.12
C VAL A 489 34.17 -31.16 6.47
N ASP A 490 34.64 -31.85 5.44
CA ASP A 490 35.53 -32.99 5.55
C ASP A 490 36.80 -32.63 6.33
N SER A 491 37.11 -33.49 7.28
CA SER A 491 38.34 -33.51 8.06
C SER A 491 39.55 -33.78 7.16
N PHE A 492 40.41 -32.77 7.00
CA PHE A 492 41.81 -32.97 6.64
C PHE A 492 42.53 -33.63 7.83
N GLY A 493 43.11 -34.81 7.56
CA GLY A 493 43.94 -35.53 8.51
C GLY A 493 45.30 -34.84 8.71
N VAL A 494 45.76 -34.86 9.95
CA VAL A 494 47.19 -34.87 10.29
C VAL A 494 47.35 -35.82 11.48
N GLN A 495 48.02 -36.94 11.24
CA GLN A 495 48.58 -37.80 12.29
C GLN A 495 49.73 -37.06 12.97
N LEU A 496 49.67 -36.97 14.29
CA LEU A 496 50.82 -36.65 15.14
C LEU A 496 51.24 -37.93 15.86
N GLU A 497 52.47 -38.36 15.57
CA GLU A 497 53.24 -39.34 16.33
C GLU A 497 53.34 -38.92 17.81
N GLN A 498 53.21 -39.86 18.73
CA GLN A 498 54.34 -40.31 19.58
C GLN A 498 53.89 -41.40 20.57
N LEU A 499 54.75 -42.43 20.63
CA LEU A 499 54.90 -43.52 21.60
C LEU A 499 54.91 -42.97 23.05
N ASP A 500 54.43 -43.62 24.10
CA ASP A 500 54.26 -45.03 24.47
C ASP A 500 52.93 -45.26 25.21
#